data_AF-A0A897NFI8-F1
#
_entry.id   AF-A0A897NFI8-F1
#
_cell.length_a   1.000
_cell.length_b   1.000
_cell.length_c   1.000
_cell.angle_alpha   90.00
_cell.angle_beta   90.00
_cell.angle_gamma   90.00
#
_symmetry.space_group_name_H-M   'P 1'
#
loop_
_entity.id
_entity.type
_entity.pdbx_description
1 polymer ?
#
loop_
_entity_poly.entity_id
_entity_poly.type
_entity_poly.pdbx_seq_one_letter_code
_entity_poly.pdbx_strand_id
1 'polypeptide(L)'
;MVCPHLAYRREAGEKAFDHKRAYCTVMAAFCSPMRADICNDRFEFDHEAHCEVFQKHAAGEYDDGETTRAREVASVRRHSSERD
;
A
#
# COMPACT_ATOMS: atom_id res chain seq x y z
N MET A 1 -1.58 -7.51 17.15
CA MET A 1 -2.76 -8.19 16.57
C MET A 1 -2.87 -7.79 15.11
N VAL A 2 -3.29 -8.67 14.19
CA VAL A 2 -3.38 -8.31 12.77
C VAL A 2 -4.17 -7.00 12.56
N CYS A 3 -3.64 -6.12 11.72
CA CYS A 3 -4.22 -4.83 11.38
C CYS A 3 -5.70 -4.94 10.97
N PRO A 4 -6.60 -4.11 11.52
CA PRO A 4 -8.04 -4.19 11.23
C PRO A 4 -8.39 -3.86 9.78
N HIS A 5 -7.50 -3.20 9.05
CA HIS A 5 -7.69 -2.85 7.64
C HIS A 5 -7.07 -3.87 6.67
N LEU A 6 -6.53 -4.98 7.18
CA LEU A 6 -5.97 -6.05 6.36
C LEU A 6 -7.06 -7.06 5.98
N ALA A 7 -7.31 -7.18 4.68
CA ALA A 7 -8.13 -8.22 4.09
C ALA A 7 -7.27 -9.16 3.23
N TYR A 8 -7.81 -10.33 2.91
CA TYR A 8 -7.20 -11.28 2.00
C TYR A 8 -8.15 -11.57 0.83
N ARG A 9 -7.79 -11.09 -0.37
CA ARG A 9 -8.63 -11.18 -1.59
C ARG A 9 -7.99 -12.06 -2.64
N ARG A 10 -8.83 -12.76 -3.40
CA ARG A 10 -8.42 -13.64 -4.52
C ARG A 10 -8.64 -13.00 -5.89
N GLU A 11 -9.17 -11.78 -5.94
CA GLU A 11 -9.58 -11.12 -7.18
C GLU A 11 -9.35 -9.62 -7.13
N ALA A 12 -9.11 -9.04 -8.30
CA ALA A 12 -8.84 -7.64 -8.57
C ALA A 12 -9.54 -7.24 -9.88
N GLY A 13 -10.77 -6.73 -9.79
CA GLY A 13 -11.61 -6.51 -10.96
C GLY A 13 -11.83 -7.82 -11.72
N GLU A 14 -11.47 -7.85 -13.01
CA GLU A 14 -11.61 -9.04 -13.88
C GLU A 14 -10.50 -10.08 -13.69
N LYS A 15 -9.47 -9.79 -12.88
CA LYS A 15 -8.35 -10.70 -12.65
C LYS A 15 -8.56 -11.53 -11.39
N ALA A 16 -8.31 -12.83 -11.47
CA ALA A 16 -8.28 -13.74 -10.32
C ALA A 16 -6.85 -14.24 -10.04
N PHE A 17 -6.58 -14.61 -8.80
CA PHE A 17 -5.32 -15.17 -8.33
C PHE A 17 -5.54 -16.59 -7.80
N ASP A 18 -4.54 -17.46 -7.94
CA ASP A 18 -4.58 -18.84 -7.43
C ASP A 18 -4.68 -18.91 -5.90
N HIS A 19 -4.20 -17.87 -5.21
CA HIS A 19 -4.22 -17.77 -3.75
C HIS A 19 -4.66 -16.37 -3.31
N LYS A 20 -5.21 -16.28 -2.09
CA LYS A 20 -5.58 -15.00 -1.49
C LYS A 20 -4.32 -14.16 -1.24
N ARG A 21 -4.38 -12.87 -1.58
CA ARG A 21 -3.31 -11.88 -1.39
C ARG A 21 -3.75 -10.81 -0.40
N ALA A 22 -2.79 -10.31 0.36
CA ALA A 22 -2.99 -9.22 1.32
C ALA A 22 -3.47 -7.94 0.61
N TYR A 23 -4.55 -7.36 1.12
CA TYR A 23 -5.23 -6.19 0.57
C TYR A 23 -5.52 -5.21 1.70
N CYS A 24 -5.05 -3.98 1.58
CA CYS A 24 -5.35 -2.90 2.51
C CYS A 24 -6.65 -2.22 2.09
N THR A 25 -7.65 -2.19 2.98
CA THR A 25 -8.95 -1.58 2.68
C THR A 25 -8.90 -0.06 2.64
N VAL A 26 -8.02 0.57 3.42
CA VAL A 26 -7.79 2.04 3.41
C VAL A 26 -7.24 2.52 2.07
N MET A 27 -6.18 1.87 1.58
CA MET A 27 -5.62 2.16 0.24
C MET A 27 -6.49 1.64 -0.91
N ALA A 28 -7.50 0.84 -0.59
CA ALA A 28 -8.21 -0.02 -1.52
C ALA A 28 -7.26 -0.65 -2.57
N ALA A 29 -6.18 -1.28 -2.10
CA ALA A 29 -5.14 -1.86 -2.96
C ALA A 29 -4.43 -3.04 -2.30
N PHE A 30 -3.81 -3.88 -3.13
CA PHE A 30 -2.98 -4.99 -2.64
C PHE A 30 -1.70 -4.48 -1.96
N CYS A 31 -1.36 -5.08 -0.82
CA CYS A 31 -0.16 -4.73 -0.07
C CYS A 31 1.11 -5.19 -0.80
N SER A 32 2.20 -4.42 -0.66
CA SER A 32 3.54 -4.94 -0.92
C SER A 32 3.88 -6.05 0.10
N PRO A 33 4.85 -6.95 -0.19
CA PRO A 33 5.24 -8.00 0.76
C PRO A 33 5.62 -7.44 2.14
N MET A 34 6.43 -6.38 2.16
CA MET A 34 6.84 -5.71 3.40
C MET A 34 5.63 -5.17 4.18
N ARG A 35 4.72 -4.45 3.51
CA ARG A 35 3.52 -3.93 4.17
C ARG A 35 2.59 -5.04 4.64
N ALA A 36 2.52 -6.16 3.91
CA ALA A 36 1.79 -7.33 4.37
C ALA A 36 2.42 -7.90 5.65
N ASP A 37 3.74 -8.00 5.74
CA ASP A 37 4.40 -8.46 6.97
C ASP A 37 4.15 -7.51 8.15
N ILE A 38 4.22 -6.18 7.93
CA ILE A 38 3.85 -5.19 8.96
C ILE A 38 2.38 -5.34 9.38
N CYS A 39 1.44 -5.37 8.44
CA CYS A 39 0.02 -5.42 8.77
C CYS A 39 -0.41 -6.76 9.40
N ASN A 40 0.36 -7.83 9.22
CA ASN A 40 0.15 -9.10 9.93
C ASN A 40 0.85 -9.15 11.29
N ASP A 41 1.57 -8.08 11.70
CA ASP A 41 2.45 -8.05 12.88
C ASP A 41 3.45 -9.21 12.92
N ARG A 42 4.04 -9.54 11.75
CA ARG A 42 5.06 -10.59 11.66
C ARG A 42 6.42 -10.04 12.04
N PHE A 43 7.31 -10.90 12.54
CA PHE A 43 8.71 -10.54 12.80
C PHE A 43 8.88 -9.32 13.73
N GLU A 44 8.02 -9.21 14.76
CA GLU A 44 8.01 -8.09 15.71
C GLU A 44 7.65 -6.73 15.09
N PHE A 45 7.18 -6.72 13.84
CA PHE A 45 6.47 -5.56 13.33
C PHE A 45 5.14 -5.38 14.06
N ASP A 46 4.69 -4.14 14.05
CA ASP A 46 3.47 -3.67 14.67
C ASP A 46 2.84 -2.67 13.70
N HIS A 47 1.65 -2.98 13.22
CA HIS A 47 0.92 -2.12 12.31
C HIS A 47 0.62 -0.72 12.89
N GLU A 48 0.45 -0.59 14.21
CA GLU A 48 0.19 0.71 14.85
C GLU A 48 1.45 1.60 14.83
N ALA A 49 2.62 1.01 15.11
CA ALA A 49 3.89 1.73 15.18
C ALA A 49 4.62 1.86 13.83
N HIS A 50 4.44 0.91 12.91
CA HIS A 50 5.28 0.78 11.72
C HIS A 50 4.54 0.97 10.38
N CYS A 51 3.20 0.99 10.35
CA CYS A 51 2.46 1.22 9.12
C CYS A 51 2.01 2.69 8.97
N GLU A 52 2.66 3.44 8.09
CA GLU A 52 2.31 4.84 7.80
C GLU A 52 0.85 5.05 7.36
N VAL A 53 0.26 4.06 6.69
CA VAL A 53 -1.13 4.15 6.19
C VAL A 53 -2.10 4.04 7.36
N PHE A 54 -1.84 3.10 8.27
CA PHE A 54 -2.65 2.93 9.48
C PHE A 54 -2.60 4.20 10.32
N GLN A 55 -1.41 4.74 10.56
CA GLN A 55 -1.21 5.95 11.35
C GLN A 55 -1.95 7.15 10.76
N LYS A 56 -1.78 7.40 9.46
CA LYS A 56 -2.46 8.49 8.76
C LYS A 56 -3.98 8.31 8.77
N HIS A 57 -4.49 7.10 8.54
CA HIS A 57 -5.93 6.84 8.59
C HIS A 57 -6.50 7.02 10.01
N ALA A 58 -5.79 6.54 11.03
CA ALA A 58 -6.16 6.74 12.43
C ALA A 58 -6.16 8.23 12.83
N ALA A 59 -5.27 9.03 12.23
CA ALA A 59 -5.22 10.48 12.38
C ALA A 59 -6.27 11.25 11.53
N GLY A 60 -7.01 10.55 10.65
CA GLY A 60 -7.93 11.18 9.70
C GLY A 60 -7.23 11.94 8.56
N GLU A 61 -5.95 11.67 8.33
CA GLU A 61 -5.09 12.31 7.34
C GLU A 61 -4.90 11.48 6.06
N TYR A 62 -5.51 10.29 5.99
CA TYR A 62 -5.51 9.47 4.79
C TYR A 62 -6.82 9.68 4.03
N ASP A 63 -6.73 10.18 2.80
CA ASP A 63 -7.87 10.16 1.89
C ASP A 63 -8.14 8.71 1.48
N ASP A 64 -9.25 8.13 1.96
CA ASP A 64 -9.69 6.80 1.55
C ASP A 64 -9.90 6.76 0.04
N GLY A 65 -9.32 5.76 -0.64
CA GLY A 65 -9.47 5.66 -2.09
C GLY A 65 -8.57 4.62 -2.75
N GLU A 66 -9.01 4.13 -3.91
CA GLU A 66 -8.27 3.15 -4.72
C GLU A 66 -6.97 3.77 -5.23
N THR A 67 -5.82 3.32 -4.69
CA THR A 67 -4.51 3.73 -5.22
C THR A 67 -4.23 2.98 -6.53
N THR A 68 -4.95 3.31 -7.61
CA THR A 68 -4.76 2.68 -8.94
C THR A 68 -3.42 3.05 -9.59
N ARG A 69 -2.67 3.99 -9.01
CA ARG A 69 -1.33 4.37 -9.46
C ARG A 69 -0.67 5.18 -8.35
N ALA A 70 0.66 5.06 -8.19
CA ALA A 70 1.39 6.16 -7.58
C ALA A 70 0.96 7.43 -8.32
N ARG A 71 0.48 8.46 -7.58
CA ARG A 71 0.34 9.83 -8.11
C ARG A 71 1.52 10.02 -9.03
N GLU A 72 1.30 10.21 -10.33
CA GLU A 72 2.38 10.28 -11.30
C GLU A 72 3.45 11.18 -10.70
N VAL A 73 4.55 10.57 -10.25
CA VAL A 73 5.71 11.33 -9.82
C VAL A 73 6.08 12.05 -11.09
N ALA A 74 5.80 13.35 -11.16
CA ALA A 74 6.09 14.15 -12.33
C ALA A 74 7.53 13.83 -12.68
N SER A 75 7.72 13.07 -13.76
CA SER A 75 9.01 12.53 -14.14
C SER A 75 9.95 13.73 -14.21
N VAL A 76 10.88 13.81 -13.26
CA VAL A 76 11.93 14.82 -13.30
C VAL A 76 12.79 14.44 -14.50
N ARG A 77 12.37 14.87 -15.69
CA ARG A 77 13.20 14.90 -16.89
C ARG A 77 14.30 15.91 -16.59
N ARG A 78 15.40 15.47 -15.98
CA ARG A 78 16.64 16.26 -15.97
C ARG A 78 17.09 16.35 -17.43
N HIS A 79 16.91 17.54 -17.99
CA HIS A 79 17.37 17.94 -19.30
C HIS A 79 18.86 17.59 -19.42
N SER A 80 19.18 16.66 -20.33
CA SER A 80 20.56 16.38 -20.72
C SER A 80 20.84 17.20 -21.98
N SER A 81 21.26 18.44 -21.78
CA SER A 81 21.87 19.34 -22.77
C SER A 81 22.57 20.39 -21.91
N GLU A 82 23.88 20.60 -21.94
CA GLU A 82 24.73 20.73 -23.11
C GLU A 82 26.06 19.97 -22.96
N ARG A 83 26.48 19.29 -24.03
CA ARG A 83 27.90 19.16 -24.37
C ARG A 83 28.11 20.13 -25.52
N ASP A 84 28.85 21.19 -25.27
CA ASP A 84 29.63 21.91 -26.27
C ASP A 84 31.06 21.99 -25.74
#